data_AF-A0A9D7F7F3-F1
#
_entry.id   AF-A0A9D7F7F3-F1
#
_cell.length_a   1.000
_cell.length_b   1.000
_cell.length_c   1.000
_cell.angle_alpha   90.00
_cell.angle_beta   90.00
_cell.angle_gamma   90.00
#
_symmetry.space_group_name_H-M   'P 1'
#
loop_
_entity.id
_entity.type
_entity.pdbx_description
1 polymer ?
#
loop_
_entity_poly.entity_id
_entity_poly.type
_entity_poly.pdbx_seq_one_letter_code
_entity_poly.pdbx_strand_id
1 'polypeptide(L)'
;MVIVGVDPAFRKGGFWACFLDMSDRSCAFRSFRDVLTWDRFLRSPEAPQIAYVVVENSNLQNATFYTHKTTKGALLTASQAKRSRASIIPLSNAELTRASRNVGTNQGVSELTVRSAIDRYGKDAVLNLSPEKKGAKYDERYFLAALKGDRVTPVGYTGTQDERDAYKLAHIGISELRMRRRALI
;
A
#
# COMPACT_ATOMS: atom_id res chain seq x y z
N MET A 1 4.85 -1.62 19.39
CA MET A 1 5.55 -1.44 18.08
C MET A 1 4.46 -1.48 17.04
N VAL A 2 4.43 -0.48 16.16
CA VAL A 2 3.39 -0.39 15.14
C VAL A 2 3.87 -1.05 13.85
N ILE A 3 3.01 -1.91 13.30
CA ILE A 3 3.18 -2.51 11.97
C ILE A 3 2.04 -1.98 11.11
N VAL A 4 2.37 -1.45 9.93
CA VAL A 4 1.37 -0.86 9.03
C VAL A 4 1.28 -1.69 7.76
N GLY A 5 0.12 -2.28 7.48
CA GLY A 5 -0.14 -2.99 6.22
C GLY A 5 -0.95 -2.12 5.27
N VAL A 6 -0.51 -1.96 4.02
CA VAL A 6 -1.14 -1.04 3.05
C VAL A 6 -1.34 -1.71 1.70
N ASP A 7 -2.58 -1.75 1.23
CA ASP A 7 -2.96 -2.32 -0.08
C ASP A 7 -3.39 -1.21 -1.06
N PRO A 8 -2.44 -0.46 -1.65
CA PRO A 8 -2.73 0.73 -2.44
C PRO A 8 -3.46 0.40 -3.75
N ALA A 9 -4.49 1.19 -4.08
CA ALA A 9 -5.27 1.06 -5.29
C ALA A 9 -5.75 2.42 -5.80
N PHE A 10 -5.73 2.63 -7.12
CA PHE A 10 -6.32 3.81 -7.74
C PHE A 10 -7.81 3.60 -7.97
N ARG A 11 -8.68 4.10 -7.07
CA ARG A 11 -10.14 3.98 -7.23
C ARG A 11 -10.86 5.07 -6.44
N LYS A 12 -12.17 5.21 -6.67
CA LYS A 12 -13.01 6.25 -6.03
C LYS A 12 -12.95 6.24 -4.50
N GLY A 13 -12.89 5.07 -3.88
CA GLY A 13 -12.75 4.90 -2.42
C GLY A 13 -11.30 4.92 -1.93
N GLY A 14 -10.33 5.13 -2.84
CA GLY A 14 -8.91 5.05 -2.53
C GLY A 14 -8.48 3.68 -2.02
N PHE A 15 -7.70 3.65 -0.95
CA PHE A 15 -7.15 2.40 -0.39
C PHE A 15 -7.16 2.40 1.14
N TRP A 16 -6.89 1.24 1.72
CA TRP A 16 -6.92 1.03 3.16
C TRP A 16 -5.53 0.71 3.70
N ALA A 17 -5.30 1.17 4.94
CA ALA A 17 -4.18 0.73 5.74
C ALA A 17 -4.68 0.18 7.08
N CYS A 18 -4.01 -0.87 7.55
CA CYS A 18 -4.16 -1.44 8.88
C CYS A 18 -2.99 -0.97 9.75
N PHE A 19 -3.28 -0.36 10.89
CA PHE A 19 -2.34 0.05 11.92
C PHE A 19 -2.42 -0.95 13.04
N LEU A 20 -1.48 -1.90 13.06
CA LEU A 20 -1.38 -2.94 14.08
C LEU A 20 -0.40 -2.49 15.16
N ASP A 21 -0.90 -2.16 16.36
CA ASP A 21 -0.04 -1.89 17.51
C ASP A 21 0.09 -3.12 18.40
N MET A 22 1.30 -3.68 18.40
CA MET A 22 1.62 -4.86 19.21
C MET A 22 1.76 -4.55 20.70
N SER A 23 1.86 -3.27 21.08
CA SER A 23 1.96 -2.84 22.48
C SER A 23 0.61 -2.92 23.19
N ASP A 24 -0.44 -2.37 22.58
CA ASP A 24 -1.80 -2.35 23.15
C ASP A 24 -2.71 -3.47 22.60
N ARG A 25 -2.19 -4.26 21.64
CA ARG A 25 -2.90 -5.38 21.00
C ARG A 25 -4.13 -4.93 20.24
N SER A 26 -4.07 -3.78 19.59
CA SER A 26 -5.13 -3.27 18.72
C SER A 26 -4.73 -3.32 17.24
N CYS A 27 -5.73 -3.46 16.36
CA CYS A 27 -5.57 -3.09 14.95
C CYS A 27 -6.66 -2.13 14.51
N ALA A 28 -6.27 -0.96 14.03
CA ALA A 28 -7.18 0.06 13.52
C ALA A 28 -7.08 0.16 11.99
N PHE A 29 -8.20 0.46 11.35
CA PHE A 29 -8.28 0.59 9.90
C PHE A 29 -8.53 2.04 9.50
N ARG A 30 -7.79 2.52 8.50
CA ARG A 30 -7.99 3.88 7.95
C ARG A 30 -8.01 3.82 6.44
N SER A 31 -9.02 4.43 5.84
CA SER A 31 -9.08 4.66 4.40
C SER A 31 -8.35 5.95 4.03
N PHE A 32 -7.62 5.92 2.93
CA PHE A 32 -6.99 7.07 2.30
C PHE A 32 -7.58 7.25 0.92
N ARG A 33 -8.04 8.46 0.62
CA ARG A 33 -8.68 8.79 -0.66
C ARG A 33 -7.74 8.57 -1.85
N ASP A 34 -6.48 8.93 -1.64
CA ASP A 34 -5.42 8.91 -2.64
C ASP A 34 -4.04 8.92 -1.95
N VAL A 35 -2.98 8.78 -2.74
CA VAL A 35 -1.61 8.76 -2.22
C VAL A 35 -1.21 10.10 -1.58
N LEU A 36 -1.80 11.23 -1.99
CA LEU A 36 -1.50 12.52 -1.37
C LEU A 36 -2.08 12.60 0.05
N THR A 37 -3.29 12.06 0.26
CA THR A 37 -3.87 11.97 1.61
C THR A 37 -3.08 11.04 2.51
N TRP A 38 -2.52 9.96 1.95
CA TRP A 38 -1.58 9.07 2.66
C TRP A 38 -0.27 9.78 3.02
N ASP A 39 0.38 10.42 2.06
CA ASP A 39 1.65 11.15 2.28
C ASP A 39 1.48 12.26 3.32
N ARG A 40 0.40 13.04 3.25
CA ARG A 40 0.07 14.07 4.24
C ARG A 40 -0.14 13.48 5.64
N PHE A 41 -0.82 12.34 5.74
CA PHE A 41 -0.99 11.66 7.01
C PHE A 41 0.36 11.22 7.58
N LEU A 42 1.24 10.60 6.78
CA LEU A 42 2.56 10.16 7.23
C LEU A 42 3.43 11.32 7.74
N ARG A 43 3.27 12.53 7.18
CA ARG A 43 3.95 13.76 7.63
C ARG A 43 3.29 14.41 8.84
N SER A 44 2.09 13.98 9.22
CA SER A 44 1.36 14.57 10.34
C SER A 44 1.81 13.98 11.69
N PRO A 45 1.55 14.68 12.82
CA PRO A 45 1.78 14.16 14.15
C PRO A 45 0.92 12.94 14.50
N GLU A 46 -0.18 12.69 13.78
CA GLU A 46 -1.06 11.53 13.99
C GLU A 46 -0.43 10.22 13.52
N ALA A 47 0.53 10.28 12.58
CA ALA A 47 1.21 9.08 12.12
C ALA A 47 2.10 8.52 13.23
N PRO A 48 2.18 7.18 13.39
CA PRO A 48 3.10 6.56 14.32
C PRO A 48 4.52 7.11 14.13
N GLN A 49 5.22 7.40 15.23
CA GLN A 49 6.58 7.93 15.16
C GLN A 49 7.57 6.89 14.66
N ILE A 50 7.35 5.63 15.00
CA ILE A 50 8.15 4.48 14.58
C ILE A 50 7.17 3.41 14.12
N ALA A 51 7.34 2.96 12.87
CA ALA A 51 6.54 1.89 12.29
C ALA A 51 7.36 1.01 11.37
N TYR A 52 6.95 -0.25 11.25
CA TYR A 52 7.37 -1.13 10.17
C TYR A 52 6.24 -1.24 9.15
N VAL A 53 6.48 -0.81 7.91
CA VAL A 53 5.43 -0.69 6.89
C VAL A 53 5.57 -1.80 5.86
N VAL A 54 4.49 -2.53 5.60
CA VAL A 54 4.38 -3.53 4.53
C VAL A 54 3.42 -2.99 3.48
N VAL A 55 3.93 -2.78 2.26
CA VAL A 55 3.13 -2.26 1.15
C VAL A 55 3.04 -3.33 0.07
N GLU A 56 1.82 -3.65 -0.38
CA GLU A 56 1.66 -4.38 -1.64
C GLU A 56 2.04 -3.44 -2.80
N ASN A 57 3.03 -3.87 -3.58
CA ASN A 57 3.49 -3.13 -4.74
C ASN A 57 3.29 -3.93 -6.01
N SER A 58 2.22 -3.58 -6.72
CA SER A 58 1.91 -4.14 -8.03
C SER A 58 2.99 -3.84 -9.09
N ASN A 59 3.86 -2.85 -8.85
CA ASN A 59 5.01 -2.58 -9.72
C ASN A 59 6.06 -3.68 -9.67
N LEU A 60 6.06 -4.53 -8.63
CA LEU A 60 6.98 -5.67 -8.54
C LEU A 60 6.57 -6.84 -9.44
N GLN A 61 5.42 -6.77 -10.12
CA GLN A 61 4.96 -7.75 -11.08
C GLN A 61 4.68 -7.09 -12.42
N ASN A 62 5.31 -7.60 -13.48
CA ASN A 62 5.08 -7.12 -14.85
C ASN A 62 5.12 -5.59 -14.93
N ALA A 63 6.18 -4.99 -14.37
CA ALA A 63 6.39 -3.55 -14.34
C ALA A 63 6.19 -2.95 -15.73
N THR A 64 5.12 -2.18 -15.88
CA THR A 64 4.80 -1.47 -17.13
C THR A 64 5.68 -0.24 -17.26
N PHE A 65 6.24 0.23 -16.15
CA PHE A 65 7.21 1.32 -16.07
C PHE A 65 8.59 0.81 -15.66
N TYR A 66 9.27 0.04 -16.53
CA TYR A 66 10.73 -0.01 -16.48
C TYR A 66 11.32 1.00 -17.47
N THR A 67 12.21 1.83 -16.93
CA THR A 67 13.14 2.76 -17.57
C THR A 67 13.87 2.15 -18.76
N HIS A 68 13.93 2.95 -19.85
CA HIS A 68 14.74 2.78 -21.06
C HIS A 68 15.73 1.61 -21.07
N LYS A 69 15.38 0.52 -21.75
CA LYS A 69 16.40 -0.19 -22.52
C LYS A 69 16.74 0.71 -23.70
N THR A 70 17.98 1.19 -23.76
CA THR A 70 18.54 1.78 -24.97
C THR A 70 18.57 0.70 -26.04
N THR A 71 17.49 0.62 -26.81
CA THR A 71 17.49 -0.11 -28.07
C THR A 71 16.95 0.87 -29.09
N LYS A 72 17.80 1.21 -30.07
CA LYS A 72 17.52 2.10 -31.19
C LYS A 72 16.07 1.96 -31.66
N GLY A 73 15.26 3.00 -31.44
CA GLY A 73 13.86 2.98 -31.85
C GLY A 73 13.07 4.16 -31.30
N ALA A 74 13.14 5.28 -32.02
CA ALA A 74 12.33 6.50 -31.87
C ALA A 74 12.28 7.14 -30.45
N LEU A 75 13.04 8.23 -30.28
CA LEU A 75 12.71 9.23 -29.27
C LEU A 75 11.27 9.70 -29.50
N LEU A 76 10.39 9.53 -28.50
CA LEU A 76 9.23 10.40 -28.37
C LEU A 76 9.79 11.82 -28.26
N THR A 77 9.59 12.62 -29.31
CA THR A 77 10.00 14.02 -29.32
C THR A 77 9.17 14.77 -28.29
N ALA A 78 9.80 15.73 -27.61
CA ALA A 78 9.17 16.57 -26.58
C ALA A 78 7.90 17.32 -27.05
N SER A 79 7.62 17.30 -28.35
CA SER A 79 6.39 17.80 -28.98
C SER A 79 5.13 16.99 -28.66
N GLN A 80 5.24 15.76 -28.12
CA GLN A 80 4.07 14.96 -27.70
C GLN A 80 3.72 15.10 -26.20
N ALA A 81 4.61 15.68 -25.39
CA ALA A 81 4.37 15.98 -23.97
C ALA A 81 3.56 17.27 -23.74
N LYS A 82 3.07 17.90 -24.81
CA LYS A 82 2.32 19.16 -24.77
C LYS A 82 0.82 18.90 -24.92
N ARG A 83 0.19 18.25 -23.92
CA ARG A 83 -1.26 18.27 -23.78
C ARG A 83 -1.68 18.66 -22.37
N SER A 84 -2.42 19.77 -22.38
CA SER A 84 -3.27 20.32 -21.33
C SER A 84 -2.59 20.60 -19.98
N ARG A 85 -2.45 21.89 -19.68
CA ARG A 85 -2.91 22.42 -18.40
C ARG A 85 -4.35 21.97 -18.22
N ALA A 86 -4.55 20.73 -17.78
CA ALA A 86 -5.85 20.28 -17.34
C ALA A 86 -6.12 21.10 -16.08
N SER A 87 -7.02 22.07 -16.21
CA SER A 87 -7.89 22.44 -15.11
C SER A 87 -8.23 21.16 -14.35
N ILE A 88 -8.12 21.18 -13.03
CA ILE A 88 -8.43 20.04 -12.17
C ILE A 88 -9.93 19.74 -12.33
N ILE A 89 -10.29 19.02 -13.38
CA ILE A 89 -11.63 18.53 -13.65
C ILE A 89 -11.67 17.15 -13.00
N PRO A 90 -12.54 16.93 -12.00
CA PRO A 90 -12.65 15.62 -11.38
C PRO A 90 -13.08 14.59 -12.44
N LEU A 91 -12.37 13.45 -12.47
CA LEU A 91 -12.70 12.33 -13.35
C LEU A 91 -14.14 11.86 -13.08
N SER A 92 -14.86 11.54 -14.15
CA SER A 92 -16.17 10.88 -14.03
C SER A 92 -16.04 9.50 -13.39
N ASN A 93 -17.15 8.96 -12.86
CA ASN A 93 -17.17 7.60 -12.30
C ASN A 93 -16.73 6.53 -13.33
N ALA A 94 -17.06 6.72 -14.61
CA ALA A 94 -16.66 5.83 -15.70
C ALA A 94 -15.15 5.86 -15.93
N GLU A 95 -14.56 7.05 -15.93
CA GLU A 95 -13.10 7.22 -16.08
C GLU A 95 -12.34 6.67 -14.88
N LEU A 96 -12.84 6.89 -13.66
CA LEU A 96 -12.29 6.28 -12.44
C LEU A 96 -12.33 4.75 -12.48
N THR A 97 -13.42 4.19 -12.96
CA THR A 97 -13.59 2.72 -13.09
C THR A 97 -12.67 2.15 -14.18
N ARG A 98 -12.42 2.90 -15.25
CA ARG A 98 -11.44 2.51 -16.27
C ARG A 98 -10.01 2.59 -15.72
N ALA A 99 -9.69 3.66 -15.01
CA ALA A 99 -8.37 3.88 -14.41
C ALA A 99 -8.07 2.87 -13.30
N SER A 100 -9.05 2.44 -12.51
CA SER A 100 -8.85 1.42 -11.48
C SER A 100 -8.49 0.03 -12.02
N ARG A 101 -8.85 -0.25 -13.27
CA ARG A 101 -8.46 -1.46 -14.01
C ARG A 101 -7.14 -1.28 -14.75
N ASN A 102 -6.59 -0.08 -14.81
CA ASN A 102 -5.33 0.19 -15.48
C ASN A 102 -4.17 -0.26 -14.60
N VAL A 103 -3.43 -1.26 -15.07
CA VAL A 103 -2.25 -1.81 -14.39
C VAL A 103 -1.25 -0.70 -14.08
N GLY A 104 -0.96 0.17 -15.04
CA GLY A 104 0.00 1.25 -14.84
C GLY A 104 -0.43 2.25 -13.75
N THR A 105 -1.70 2.61 -13.69
CA THR A 105 -2.16 3.53 -12.64
C THR A 105 -2.00 2.91 -11.24
N ASN A 106 -2.32 1.63 -11.07
CA ASN A 106 -2.11 0.94 -9.80
C ASN A 106 -0.62 0.77 -9.44
N GLN A 107 0.24 0.49 -10.43
CA GLN A 107 1.69 0.44 -10.25
C GLN A 107 2.26 1.79 -9.78
N GLY A 108 1.78 2.89 -10.35
CA GLY A 108 2.17 4.23 -9.94
C GLY A 108 1.73 4.57 -8.51
N VAL A 109 0.48 4.25 -8.14
CA VAL A 109 -0.02 4.45 -6.78
C VAL A 109 0.81 3.64 -5.78
N SER A 110 1.06 2.36 -6.06
CA SER A 110 1.78 1.51 -5.11
C SER A 110 3.24 1.92 -4.93
N GLU A 111 3.92 2.33 -6.01
CA GLU A 111 5.28 2.85 -5.94
C GLU A 111 5.36 4.16 -5.14
N LEU A 112 4.42 5.10 -5.35
CA LEU A 112 4.38 6.33 -4.59
C LEU A 112 4.06 6.09 -3.10
N THR A 113 3.16 5.14 -2.79
CA THR A 113 2.88 4.74 -1.40
C THR A 113 4.13 4.19 -0.71
N VAL A 114 4.93 3.36 -1.40
CA VAL A 114 6.23 2.87 -0.90
C VAL A 114 7.17 4.03 -0.64
N ARG A 115 7.32 4.97 -1.58
CA ARG A 115 8.23 6.12 -1.42
C ARG A 115 7.85 6.99 -0.24
N SER A 116 6.58 7.36 -0.09
CA SER A 116 6.13 8.13 1.07
C SER A 116 6.42 7.42 2.40
N ALA A 117 6.31 6.09 2.45
CA ALA A 117 6.66 5.32 3.65
C ALA A 117 8.17 5.33 3.91
N ILE A 118 9.00 5.19 2.86
CA ILE A 118 10.47 5.25 2.96
C ILE A 118 10.92 6.63 3.43
N ASP A 119 10.34 7.69 2.88
CA ASP A 119 10.65 9.07 3.27
C ASP A 119 10.36 9.33 4.76
N ARG A 120 9.33 8.68 5.31
CA ARG A 120 8.92 8.85 6.71
C ARG A 120 9.71 7.98 7.69
N TYR A 121 9.94 6.72 7.35
CA TYR A 121 10.43 5.69 8.29
C TYR A 121 11.81 5.14 7.95
N GLY A 122 12.36 5.48 6.78
CA GLY A 122 13.59 4.92 6.25
C GLY A 122 13.39 3.61 5.50
N LYS A 123 14.33 3.29 4.61
CA LYS A 123 14.25 2.14 3.70
C LYS A 123 14.13 0.80 4.43
N ASP A 124 14.87 0.62 5.53
CA ASP A 124 14.93 -0.66 6.25
C ASP A 124 13.64 -0.97 7.04
N ALA A 125 12.84 0.07 7.29
CA ALA A 125 11.54 -0.03 7.94
C ALA A 125 10.39 -0.33 6.96
N VAL A 126 10.66 -0.44 5.66
CA VAL A 126 9.63 -0.67 4.63
C VAL A 126 9.87 -2.00 3.91
N LEU A 127 8.91 -2.91 4.00
CA LEU A 127 8.82 -4.12 3.20
C LEU A 127 8.00 -3.86 1.94
N ASN A 128 8.68 -3.89 0.80
CA ASN A 128 8.06 -3.80 -0.51
C ASN A 128 7.68 -5.22 -0.99
N LEU A 129 6.38 -5.55 -0.95
CA LEU A 129 5.88 -6.91 -1.17
C LEU A 129 5.16 -7.03 -2.51
N SER A 130 5.47 -8.06 -3.32
CA SER A 130 4.74 -8.31 -4.56
C SER A 130 3.37 -8.97 -4.29
N PRO A 131 2.38 -8.81 -5.18
CA PRO A 131 1.07 -9.46 -5.02
C PRO A 131 1.16 -11.01 -4.93
N GLU A 132 2.07 -11.64 -5.67
CA GLU A 132 2.34 -13.09 -5.56
C GLU A 132 2.85 -13.46 -4.18
N LYS A 133 3.77 -12.67 -3.60
CA LYS A 133 4.27 -12.91 -2.24
C LYS A 133 3.22 -12.64 -1.16
N LYS A 134 2.27 -11.73 -1.40
CA LYS A 134 1.09 -11.59 -0.53
C LYS A 134 0.28 -12.88 -0.57
N GLY A 135 0.06 -13.47 -1.74
CA GLY A 135 -0.71 -14.70 -1.92
C GLY A 135 -2.23 -14.51 -1.76
N ALA A 136 -2.97 -15.62 -1.64
CA ALA A 136 -4.45 -15.63 -1.67
C ALA A 136 -5.13 -14.80 -0.57
N LYS A 137 -6.16 -14.04 -0.92
CA LYS A 137 -6.89 -13.16 -0.01
C LYS A 137 -7.43 -13.90 1.22
N TYR A 138 -7.55 -13.18 2.34
CA TYR A 138 -8.23 -13.71 3.52
C TYR A 138 -9.75 -13.64 3.33
N ASP A 139 -10.41 -14.77 3.53
CA ASP A 139 -11.84 -14.76 3.84
C ASP A 139 -12.06 -14.30 5.30
N GLU A 140 -13.33 -14.14 5.69
CA GLU A 140 -13.66 -13.63 7.02
C GLU A 140 -13.24 -14.60 8.12
N ARG A 141 -13.43 -15.91 7.90
CA ARG A 141 -13.09 -16.95 8.87
C ARG A 141 -11.58 -16.96 9.15
N TYR A 142 -10.77 -16.89 8.09
CA TYR A 142 -9.32 -16.86 8.19
C TYR A 142 -8.84 -15.57 8.86
N PHE A 143 -9.42 -14.42 8.49
CA PHE A 143 -9.11 -13.14 9.11
C PHE A 143 -9.35 -13.17 10.64
N LEU A 144 -10.51 -13.66 11.08
CA LEU A 144 -10.82 -13.78 12.51
C LEU A 144 -9.90 -14.77 13.23
N ALA A 145 -9.54 -15.87 12.57
CA ALA A 145 -8.57 -16.83 13.11
C ALA A 145 -7.17 -16.20 13.26
N ALA A 146 -6.73 -15.40 12.29
CA ALA A 146 -5.45 -14.70 12.34
C ALA A 146 -5.41 -13.66 13.47
N LEU A 147 -6.46 -12.85 13.62
CA LEU A 147 -6.59 -11.90 14.75
C LEU A 147 -6.48 -12.60 16.11
N LYS A 148 -7.19 -13.72 16.27
CA LYS A 148 -7.14 -14.55 17.47
C LYS A 148 -5.73 -15.11 17.71
N GLY A 149 -5.07 -15.59 16.65
CA GLY A 149 -3.70 -16.11 16.71
C GLY A 149 -2.68 -15.05 17.14
N ASP A 150 -2.83 -13.82 16.67
CA ASP A 150 -1.97 -12.70 17.03
C ASP A 150 -2.32 -12.07 18.39
N ARG A 151 -3.47 -12.43 18.95
CA ARG A 151 -4.08 -11.84 20.15
C ARG A 151 -4.29 -10.34 19.97
N VAL A 152 -4.94 -9.95 18.89
CA VAL A 152 -5.19 -8.56 18.51
C VAL A 152 -6.69 -8.32 18.40
N THR A 153 -7.14 -7.15 18.85
CA THR A 153 -8.54 -6.73 18.78
C THR A 153 -8.73 -5.69 17.67
N PRO A 154 -9.65 -5.91 16.71
CA PRO A 154 -9.94 -4.92 15.69
C PRO A 154 -10.75 -3.75 16.25
N VAL A 155 -10.32 -2.53 15.94
CA VAL A 155 -10.98 -1.27 16.32
C VAL A 155 -11.62 -0.65 15.09
N GLY A 156 -12.94 -0.49 15.12
CA GLY A 156 -13.69 0.13 14.01
C GLY A 156 -13.75 -0.71 12.73
N TYR A 157 -13.54 -2.04 12.82
CA TYR A 157 -13.65 -2.95 11.68
C TYR A 157 -15.08 -3.03 11.15
N THR A 158 -15.23 -2.88 9.83
CA THR A 158 -16.54 -2.83 9.16
C THR A 158 -16.87 -4.08 8.35
N GLY A 159 -15.97 -5.06 8.26
CA GLY A 159 -16.22 -6.32 7.53
C GLY A 159 -15.71 -6.35 6.09
N THR A 160 -15.06 -5.28 5.61
CA THR A 160 -14.73 -5.14 4.19
C THR A 160 -13.56 -6.04 3.77
N GLN A 161 -13.46 -6.35 2.47
CA GLN A 161 -12.30 -7.07 1.93
C GLN A 161 -11.03 -6.23 2.01
N ASP A 162 -11.13 -4.91 1.82
CA ASP A 162 -9.97 -4.02 1.82
C ASP A 162 -9.32 -3.91 3.19
N GLU A 163 -10.11 -3.86 4.28
CA GLU A 163 -9.59 -3.94 5.65
C GLU A 163 -8.86 -5.26 5.89
N ARG A 164 -9.43 -6.39 5.44
CA ARG A 164 -8.80 -7.72 5.58
C ARG A 164 -7.50 -7.82 4.79
N ASP A 165 -7.48 -7.31 3.56
CA ASP A 165 -6.29 -7.29 2.70
C ASP A 165 -5.19 -6.40 3.31
N ALA A 166 -5.55 -5.27 3.94
CA ALA A 166 -4.62 -4.41 4.68
C ALA A 166 -4.08 -5.09 5.95
N TYR A 167 -4.93 -5.75 6.75
CA TYR A 167 -4.47 -6.50 7.92
C TYR A 167 -3.55 -7.64 7.54
N LYS A 168 -3.85 -8.36 6.46
CA LYS A 168 -3.00 -9.44 5.97
C LYS A 168 -1.56 -8.96 5.73
N LEU A 169 -1.38 -7.78 5.15
CA LEU A 169 -0.05 -7.20 4.95
C LEU A 169 0.64 -6.89 6.28
N ALA A 170 -0.09 -6.34 7.26
CA ALA A 170 0.44 -6.13 8.61
C ALA A 170 0.84 -7.47 9.28
N HIS A 171 0.02 -8.51 9.12
CA HIS A 171 0.27 -9.86 9.62
C HIS A 171 1.53 -10.50 9.02
N ILE A 172 1.77 -10.30 7.72
CA ILE A 172 3.03 -10.68 7.07
C ILE A 172 4.21 -9.94 7.73
N GLY A 173 4.04 -8.66 8.04
CA GLY A 173 5.05 -7.85 8.75
C GLY A 173 5.42 -8.41 10.13
N ILE A 174 4.46 -8.98 10.87
CA ILE A 174 4.75 -9.67 12.15
C ILE A 174 5.72 -10.81 11.92
N SER A 175 5.43 -11.65 10.93
CA SER A 175 6.23 -12.84 10.62
C SER A 175 7.65 -12.46 10.19
N GLU A 176 7.77 -11.48 9.29
CA GLU A 176 9.06 -10.97 8.82
C GLU A 176 9.92 -10.42 9.97
N LEU A 177 9.35 -9.60 10.85
CA LEU A 177 10.08 -9.03 11.99
C LEU A 177 10.49 -10.11 13.01
N ARG A 178 9.65 -11.13 13.23
CA ARG A 178 10.01 -12.29 14.06
C ARG A 178 11.20 -13.05 13.47
N MET A 179 11.23 -13.24 12.15
CA MET A 179 12.33 -13.91 11.46
C MET A 179 13.64 -13.10 11.54
N ARG A 180 13.58 -11.79 11.29
CA ARG A 180 14.75 -10.90 11.41
C ARG A 180 15.36 -10.91 12.80
N ARG A 181 14.52 -10.91 13.85
CA ARG A 181 15.00 -10.99 15.25
C ARG A 181 15.73 -12.29 15.55
N ARG A 182 15.28 -13.43 14.99
CA ARG A 182 15.93 -14.73 15.18
C ARG A 182 17.27 -14.83 14.46
N ALA A 183 17.46 -14.12 13.35
CA ALA A 183 18.71 -14.13 12.58
C ALA A 183 19.83 -13.28 13.22
N LEU A 184 19.51 -12.47 14.24
CA LEU A 184 20.46 -11.60 14.96
C LEU A 184 20.94 -12.20 16.29
N ILE A 185 20.48 -13.40 16.65
CA ILE A 185 20.84 -14.16 17.86
C ILE A 185 21.61 -15.40 17.40
#